data_AF-A0A966SFW6-F1
#
_entry.id   AF-A0A966SFW6-F1
#
_cell.length_a   1.000
_cell.length_b   1.000
_cell.length_c   1.000
_cell.angle_alpha   90.00
_cell.angle_beta   90.00
_cell.angle_gamma   90.00
#
_symmetry.space_group_name_H-M   'P 1'
#
loop_
_entity.id
_entity.type
_entity.pdbx_description
1 polymer ?
#
loop_
_entity_poly.entity_id
_entity_poly.type
_entity_poly.pdbx_seq_one_letter_code
_entity_poly.pdbx_strand_id
1 'polypeptide(L)'
;VPIDVTPDGRGHWPSAACALIAGGGLKMGQVVGATDRLGERPKSRPYRPTDVLATIYHVLGIDLGTTLLDHSGRPQYLLDSGDKIAELI
;
A
#
# COMPACT_ATOMS: atom_id res chain seq x y z
N VAL A 1 -3.83 14.99 9.88
CA VAL A 1 -4.24 15.79 8.71
C VAL A 1 -5.72 15.53 8.50
N PRO A 2 -6.59 16.56 8.45
CA PRO A 2 -7.99 16.34 8.08
C PRO A 2 -8.01 15.86 6.63
N ILE A 3 -8.70 14.76 6.35
CA ILE A 3 -8.92 14.31 4.98
C ILE A 3 -9.82 15.36 4.32
N ASP A 4 -9.27 16.03 3.31
CA ASP A 4 -10.02 16.91 2.43
C ASP A 4 -11.05 16.07 1.68
N VAL A 5 -12.33 16.32 1.97
CA VAL A 5 -13.47 15.76 1.26
C VAL A 5 -13.97 16.83 0.31
N THR A 6 -13.28 16.97 -0.82
CA THR A 6 -13.81 17.70 -1.96
C THR A 6 -15.08 16.96 -2.47
N PRO A 7 -16.21 17.67 -2.69
CA PRO A 7 -17.54 17.06 -2.84
C PRO A 7 -17.90 16.69 -4.29
N ASP A 8 -16.92 16.40 -5.13
CA ASP A 8 -17.06 16.16 -6.57
C ASP A 8 -17.09 14.66 -6.94
N GLY A 9 -17.77 13.85 -6.11
CA GLY A 9 -18.03 12.44 -6.38
C GLY A 9 -18.83 11.75 -5.26
N ARG A 10 -18.39 10.57 -4.82
CA ARG A 10 -18.92 9.85 -3.63
C ARG A 10 -18.11 10.09 -2.34
N GLY A 11 -17.23 11.08 -2.35
CA GLY A 11 -16.19 11.23 -1.32
C GLY A 11 -15.17 10.09 -1.36
N HIS A 12 -13.93 10.37 -0.97
CA HIS A 12 -12.94 9.32 -0.74
C HIS A 12 -13.32 8.58 0.55
N TRP A 13 -13.49 7.26 0.49
CA TRP A 13 -13.70 6.43 1.69
C TRP A 13 -12.37 5.77 2.09
N PRO A 14 -11.58 6.40 2.97
CA PRO A 14 -10.23 5.93 3.30
C PRO A 14 -10.22 4.64 4.13
N SER A 15 -11.37 4.25 4.70
CA SER A 15 -11.45 3.11 5.60
C SER A 15 -11.35 1.76 4.86
N ALA A 16 -11.69 1.72 3.57
CA ALA A 16 -11.60 0.50 2.76
C ALA A 16 -11.35 0.85 1.29
N ALA A 17 -10.32 0.24 0.71
CA ALA A 17 -10.00 0.30 -0.71
C ALA A 17 -9.56 -1.09 -1.19
N CYS A 18 -9.56 -1.30 -2.50
CA CYS A 18 -8.98 -2.49 -3.12
C CYS A 18 -7.92 -2.08 -4.15
N ALA A 19 -6.97 -2.99 -4.40
CA ALA A 19 -5.96 -2.85 -5.43
C ALA A 19 -5.98 -4.12 -6.30
N LEU A 20 -5.80 -3.94 -7.62
CA LEU A 20 -5.55 -5.03 -8.55
C LEU A 20 -4.07 -4.99 -8.93
N ILE A 21 -3.38 -6.10 -8.74
CA ILE A 21 -1.94 -6.23 -9.00
C ILE A 21 -1.74 -7.40 -9.97
N ALA A 22 -0.83 -7.24 -10.93
CA ALA A 22 -0.48 -8.26 -11.92
C ALA A 22 1.02 -8.21 -12.28
N GLY A 23 1.61 -9.37 -12.56
CA GLY A 23 3.02 -9.50 -12.96
C GLY A 23 4.02 -9.56 -11.81
N GLY A 24 5.30 -9.28 -12.09
CA GLY A 24 6.35 -9.19 -11.06
C GLY A 24 6.77 -10.52 -10.42
N GLY A 25 6.33 -11.66 -10.96
CA GLY A 25 6.64 -12.98 -10.38
C GLY A 25 5.93 -13.28 -9.06
N LEU A 26 5.00 -12.42 -8.63
CA LEU A 26 4.17 -12.64 -7.44
C LEU A 26 3.15 -13.75 -7.67
N LYS A 27 2.61 -14.32 -6.58
CA LYS A 27 1.52 -15.30 -6.60
C LYS A 27 0.21 -14.64 -7.04
N MET A 28 -0.18 -14.89 -8.29
CA MET A 28 -1.38 -14.30 -8.93
C MET A 28 -2.62 -15.21 -8.85
N GLY A 29 -3.78 -14.66 -9.23
CA GLY A 29 -5.04 -15.41 -9.32
C GLY A 29 -5.72 -15.67 -7.97
N GLN A 30 -5.36 -14.89 -6.95
CA GLN A 30 -5.89 -15.00 -5.59
C GLN A 30 -6.50 -13.69 -5.11
N VAL A 31 -7.33 -13.78 -4.07
CA VAL A 31 -7.82 -12.64 -3.30
C VAL A 31 -7.07 -12.63 -1.97
N VAL A 32 -6.43 -11.51 -1.65
CA VAL A 32 -5.73 -11.31 -0.38
C VAL A 32 -6.54 -10.34 0.49
N GLY A 33 -6.94 -10.82 1.66
CA GLY A 33 -7.73 -10.05 2.62
C GLY A 33 -9.24 -10.04 2.33
N ALA A 34 -9.99 -9.40 3.21
CA ALA A 34 -11.44 -9.24 3.11
C ALA A 34 -11.93 -8.03 3.90
N THR A 35 -13.02 -7.43 3.46
CA THR A 35 -13.78 -6.43 4.24
C THR A 35 -14.88 -7.09 5.07
N ASP A 36 -15.53 -6.31 5.93
CA ASP A 36 -16.80 -6.70 6.53
C ASP A 36 -17.91 -6.89 5.47
N ARG A 37 -19.08 -7.35 5.91
CA ARG A 37 -20.23 -7.64 5.04
C ARG A 37 -20.75 -6.40 4.29
N LEU A 38 -20.48 -5.20 4.79
CA LEU A 38 -20.92 -3.95 4.18
C LEU A 38 -19.85 -3.35 3.25
N GLY A 39 -18.61 -3.85 3.29
CA GLY A 39 -17.50 -3.34 2.50
C GLY A 39 -16.85 -2.08 3.10
N GLU A 40 -17.12 -1.77 4.37
CA GLU A 40 -16.78 -0.46 4.94
C GLU A 40 -15.42 -0.46 5.64
N ARG A 41 -15.01 -1.60 6.19
CA ARG A 41 -13.77 -1.75 6.97
C ARG A 41 -13.10 -3.10 6.69
N PRO A 42 -11.76 -3.21 6.88
CA PRO A 42 -11.06 -4.48 6.81
C PRO A 42 -11.56 -5.43 7.91
N LYS A 43 -11.86 -6.67 7.53
CA LYS A 43 -12.17 -7.78 8.44
C LYS A 43 -10.95 -8.64 8.71
N SER A 44 -10.08 -8.81 7.71
CA SER A 44 -8.78 -9.48 7.84
C SER A 44 -7.70 -8.51 8.31
N ARG A 45 -6.43 -8.97 8.34
CA ARG A 45 -5.28 -8.08 8.47
C ARG A 45 -5.40 -6.90 7.49
N PRO A 46 -5.36 -5.64 7.96
CA PRO A 46 -5.39 -4.48 7.10
C PRO A 46 -4.03 -4.30 6.41
N TYR A 47 -4.07 -3.91 5.14
CA TYR A 47 -2.91 -3.51 4.37
C TYR A 47 -3.01 -2.01 4.05
N ARG A 48 -1.86 -1.34 4.12
CA ARG A 48 -1.70 0.08 3.80
C ARG A 48 -1.20 0.20 2.36
N PRO A 49 -1.41 1.36 1.69
CA PRO A 49 -0.79 1.61 0.38
C PRO A 49 0.72 1.40 0.37
N THR A 50 1.39 1.66 1.49
CA THR A 50 2.82 1.44 1.62
C THR A 50 3.23 -0.04 1.67
N ASP A 51 2.37 -0.96 2.11
CA ASP A 51 2.64 -2.41 2.04
C ASP A 51 2.63 -2.90 0.58
N VAL A 52 1.75 -2.32 -0.24
CA VAL A 52 1.71 -2.56 -1.69
C VAL A 52 3.01 -2.05 -2.34
N LEU A 53 3.43 -0.83 -2.01
CA LEU A 53 4.70 -0.27 -2.50
C LEU A 53 5.91 -1.10 -2.04
N ALA A 54 5.95 -1.53 -0.78
CA ALA A 54 7.01 -2.38 -0.25
C ALA A 54 7.12 -3.70 -1.03
N THR A 55 5.98 -4.28 -1.41
CA THR A 55 5.92 -5.49 -2.24
C THR A 55 6.42 -5.23 -3.66
N ILE A 56 6.07 -4.09 -4.26
CA ILE A 56 6.57 -3.69 -5.59
C ILE A 56 8.08 -3.46 -5.56
N TYR A 57 8.60 -2.74 -4.55
CA TYR A 57 10.04 -2.50 -4.41
C TYR A 57 10.83 -3.80 -4.23
N HIS A 58 10.28 -4.75 -3.49
CA HIS A 58 10.86 -6.09 -3.38
C HIS A 58 10.99 -6.77 -4.75
N VAL A 59 9.94 -6.74 -5.57
CA VAL A 59 9.95 -7.30 -6.93
C VAL A 59 10.98 -6.62 -7.83
N LEU A 60 11.15 -5.30 -7.67
CA LEU A 60 12.12 -4.51 -8.43
C LEU A 60 13.56 -4.62 -7.90
N GLY A 61 13.80 -5.34 -6.80
CA GLY A 61 15.11 -5.47 -6.17
C GLY A 61 15.57 -4.18 -5.46
N ILE A 62 14.65 -3.30 -5.10
CA ILE A 62 14.93 -2.06 -4.37
C ILE A 62 14.90 -2.36 -2.86
N ASP A 63 15.99 -2.04 -2.16
CA ASP A 63 16.05 -2.15 -0.70
C ASP A 63 15.10 -1.14 -0.04
N LEU A 64 14.27 -1.61 0.89
CA LEU A 64 13.34 -0.76 1.65
C LEU A 64 14.08 0.19 2.60
N GLY A 65 15.33 -0.11 2.94
CA GLY A 65 16.23 0.80 3.67
C GLY A 65 16.81 1.93 2.81
N THR A 66 16.53 1.98 1.51
CA THR A 66 17.07 3.00 0.61
C THR A 66 16.63 4.41 1.03
N THR A 67 17.60 5.31 1.14
CA THR A 67 17.36 6.73 1.41
C THR A 67 17.88 7.63 0.29
N LEU A 68 17.20 8.75 0.07
CA LEU A 68 17.63 9.83 -0.80
C LEU A 68 17.91 11.08 0.04
N LEU A 69 18.92 11.87 -0.33
CA LEU A 69 19.20 13.13 0.34
C LEU A 69 18.23 14.20 -0.16
N ASP A 70 17.62 14.94 0.74
CA ASP A 70 16.88 16.16 0.39
C ASP A 70 17.83 17.34 0.10
N HIS A 71 17.27 18.50 -0.25
CA HIS A 71 18.06 19.70 -0.57
C HIS A 71 18.89 20.26 0.60
N SER A 72 18.63 19.82 1.83
CA SER A 72 19.40 20.17 3.02
C SER A 72 20.44 19.09 3.39
N GLY A 73 20.55 18.03 2.60
CA GLY A 73 21.43 16.89 2.86
C GLY A 73 20.91 15.90 3.90
N ARG A 74 19.63 15.99 4.30
CA ARG A 74 19.05 15.03 5.25
C ARG A 74 18.56 13.78 4.49
N PRO A 75 18.89 12.56 4.97
CA PRO A 75 18.38 11.33 4.37
C PRO A 75 16.87 11.19 4.62
N GLN A 76 16.14 10.91 3.55
CA GLN A 76 14.72 10.60 3.52
C GLN A 76 14.55 9.18 2.99
N TYR A 77 13.77 8.36 3.69
CA TYR A 77 13.47 7.01 3.22
C TYR A 77 12.64 7.05 1.94
N LEU A 78 12.90 6.14 1.01
CA LEU A 78 12.05 5.99 -0.18
C LEU A 78 10.63 5.53 0.20
N LEU A 79 10.52 4.83 1.32
CA LEU A 79 9.26 4.41 1.92
C LEU A 79 9.37 4.53 3.45
N ASP A 80 8.53 5.36 4.07
CA ASP A 80 8.60 5.64 5.51
C ASP A 80 8.26 4.43 6.39
N SER A 81 7.33 3.58 5.94
CA SER A 81 6.88 2.40 6.68
C SER A 81 6.14 1.44 5.77
N GLY A 82 6.03 0.18 6.15
CA GLY A 82 5.27 -0.82 5.42
C GLY A 82 6.09 -2.10 5.28
N ASP A 83 5.38 -3.20 5.15
CA ASP A 83 5.97 -4.52 4.97
C ASP A 83 5.40 -5.18 3.73
N LYS A 84 6.18 -6.10 3.18
CA LYS A 84 5.76 -6.91 2.04
C LYS A 84 4.51 -7.71 2.39
N ILE A 85 3.58 -7.81 1.45
CA ILE A 85 2.38 -8.65 1.57
C ILE A 85 2.83 -10.11 1.39
N ALA A 86 2.90 -10.85 2.49
CA ALA A 86 3.49 -12.19 2.52
C ALA A 86 2.74 -13.20 1.63
N GLU A 87 1.43 -13.01 1.44
CA GLU A 87 0.57 -13.85 0.62
C GLU A 87 0.87 -13.71 -0.88
N LEU A 88 1.48 -12.58 -1.30
CA LEU A 88 1.85 -12.34 -2.69
C LEU A 88 3.24 -12.88 -3.05
N ILE A 89 4.09 -13.19 -2.07
CA ILE A 89 5.48 -13.66 -2.29
C ILE A 89 5.54 -15.18 -2.14
#